data_AF-A0A7L4JNL4-F1
#
_entry.id   AF-A0A7L4JNL4-F1
#
_cell.length_a   1.000
_cell.length_b   1.000
_cell.length_c   1.000
_cell.angle_alpha   90.00
_cell.angle_beta   90.00
_cell.angle_gamma   90.00
#
_symmetry.space_group_name_H-M   'P 1'
#
loop_
_entity.id
_entity.type
_entity.pdbx_description
1 polymer ?
#
loop_
_entity_poly.entity_id
_entity_poly.type
_entity_poly.pdbx_seq_one_letter_code
_entity_poly.pdbx_strand_id
1 'polypeptide(L)'
;RYPKLAAKHRESNTAGIDIFSKFSAYIKNTKQQDNAALERGLVKALKKLDDYLRTPLPEEIDADSTEEEKVSKRKFLDGDDLTLADCNLLPKLHVVKIVTKKYRNFEFPTEMTGLWRYLKNAYARDEFTNTCAADKEIEQAYADVAKRLSKS
;
A
#
# COMPACT_ATOMS: atom_id res chain seq x y z
N ARG A 1 -30.25 7.41 4.61
CA ARG A 1 -29.18 8.25 5.20
C ARG A 1 -27.85 7.64 4.75
N TYR A 2 -26.98 8.40 4.07
CA TYR A 2 -25.72 7.86 3.53
C TYR A 2 -24.65 7.77 4.63
N PRO A 3 -23.77 6.76 4.60
CA PRO A 3 -22.68 6.65 5.56
C PRO A 3 -21.63 7.76 5.34
N LYS A 4 -21.03 8.26 6.42
CA LYS A 4 -19.92 9.20 6.36
C LYS A 4 -18.65 8.40 6.07
N LEU A 5 -18.01 8.65 4.92
CA LEU A 5 -16.80 7.93 4.49
C LEU A 5 -15.49 8.63 4.89
N ALA A 6 -15.56 9.81 5.52
CA ALA A 6 -14.35 10.51 5.96
C ALA A 6 -13.67 9.74 7.11
N ALA A 7 -12.36 9.57 7.00
CA ALA A 7 -11.55 8.99 8.08
C ALA A 7 -11.63 9.87 9.34
N LYS A 8 -11.65 9.21 10.51
CA LYS A 8 -11.66 9.81 11.83
C LYS A 8 -10.25 10.27 12.22
N HIS A 9 -9.24 9.46 11.92
CA HIS A 9 -7.86 9.74 12.27
C HIS A 9 -7.16 10.51 11.16
N ARG A 10 -6.54 11.63 11.53
CA ARG A 10 -5.77 12.45 10.58
C ARG A 10 -4.63 11.66 9.94
N GLU A 11 -4.00 10.77 10.71
CA GLU A 11 -2.89 9.94 10.26
C GLU A 11 -3.29 8.97 9.14
N SER A 12 -4.52 8.43 9.16
CA SER A 12 -5.04 7.55 8.09
C SER A 12 -5.02 8.22 6.73
N ASN A 13 -5.27 9.53 6.66
CA ASN A 13 -5.25 10.27 5.40
C ASN A 13 -3.83 10.48 4.83
N THR A 14 -2.81 10.34 5.67
CA THR A 14 -1.41 10.55 5.29
C THR A 14 -0.59 9.26 5.21
N ALA A 15 -1.10 8.16 5.77
CA ALA A 15 -0.45 6.86 5.71
C ALA A 15 -0.25 6.40 4.26
N GLY A 16 0.99 6.10 3.88
CA GLY A 16 1.33 5.63 2.54
C GLY A 16 1.29 6.70 1.43
N ILE A 17 1.15 7.99 1.76
CA ILE A 17 1.02 9.07 0.76
C ILE A 17 2.23 9.19 -0.18
N ASP A 18 3.43 8.80 0.28
CA ASP A 18 4.67 8.86 -0.49
C ASP A 18 4.98 7.59 -1.30
N ILE A 19 4.25 6.48 -1.09
CA ILE A 19 4.52 5.20 -1.75
C ILE A 19 4.48 5.34 -3.27
N PHE A 20 3.46 6.01 -3.81
CA PHE A 20 3.29 6.10 -5.26
C PHE A 20 4.36 6.97 -5.92
N SER A 21 4.87 7.99 -5.22
CA SER A 21 5.98 8.82 -5.73
C SER A 21 7.31 8.05 -5.71
N LYS A 22 7.58 7.28 -4.65
CA LYS A 22 8.75 6.39 -4.57
C LYS A 22 8.70 5.29 -5.64
N PHE A 23 7.54 4.67 -5.81
CA PHE A 23 7.30 3.72 -6.90
C PHE A 23 7.54 4.34 -8.26
N SER A 24 7.00 5.54 -8.51
CA SER A 24 7.16 6.24 -9.80
C SER A 24 8.64 6.51 -10.12
N ALA A 25 9.44 6.91 -9.12
CA ALA A 25 10.88 7.09 -9.30
C ALA A 25 11.59 5.75 -9.57
N TYR A 26 11.24 4.70 -8.82
CA TYR A 26 11.82 3.36 -8.98
C TYR A 26 11.52 2.74 -10.36
N ILE A 27 10.26 2.75 -10.79
CA ILE A 27 9.86 2.07 -12.02
C ILE A 27 10.35 2.77 -13.29
N LYS A 28 10.44 4.11 -13.26
CA LYS A 28 10.91 4.92 -14.39
C LYS A 28 12.44 4.98 -14.48
N ASN A 29 13.16 4.46 -13.49
CA ASN A 29 14.61 4.45 -13.47
C ASN A 29 15.18 3.55 -14.58
N THR A 30 16.20 4.06 -15.28
CA THR A 30 16.97 3.32 -16.28
C THR A 30 18.40 3.01 -15.83
N LYS A 31 18.88 3.62 -14.74
CA LYS A 31 20.27 3.52 -14.27
C LYS A 31 20.42 2.38 -13.27
N GLN A 32 21.22 1.36 -13.60
CA GLN A 32 21.44 0.21 -12.72
C GLN A 32 21.97 0.60 -11.34
N GLN A 33 22.89 1.58 -11.28
CA GLN A 33 23.53 2.04 -10.04
C GLN A 33 22.55 2.65 -9.03
N ASP A 34 21.48 3.30 -9.52
CA ASP A 34 20.49 3.98 -8.66
C ASP A 34 19.37 3.02 -8.21
N ASN A 35 19.22 1.88 -8.89
CA ASN A 35 18.10 0.97 -8.71
C ASN A 35 17.97 0.48 -7.26
N ALA A 36 19.09 0.06 -6.64
CA ALA A 36 19.08 -0.45 -5.28
C ALA A 36 18.69 0.64 -4.25
N ALA A 37 19.08 1.90 -4.47
CA ALA A 37 18.71 2.99 -3.59
C ALA A 37 17.22 3.35 -3.71
N LEU A 38 16.69 3.36 -4.93
CA LEU A 38 15.28 3.62 -5.20
C LEU A 38 14.37 2.51 -4.65
N GLU A 39 14.78 1.24 -4.81
CA GLU A 39 14.07 0.09 -4.26
C GLU A 39 14.00 0.17 -2.73
N ARG A 40 15.13 0.44 -2.06
CA ARG A 40 15.14 0.68 -0.61
C ARG A 40 14.23 1.84 -0.19
N GLY A 41 14.15 2.88 -1.02
CA GLY A 41 13.23 4.01 -0.81
C GLY A 41 11.76 3.58 -0.85
N LEU A 42 11.38 2.74 -1.81
CA LEU A 42 10.03 2.16 -1.91
C LEU A 42 9.73 1.22 -0.73
N VAL A 43 10.65 0.31 -0.41
CA VAL A 43 10.52 -0.63 0.73
C VAL A 43 10.35 0.14 2.03
N LYS A 44 11.10 1.22 2.25
CA LYS A 44 10.96 2.07 3.44
C LYS A 44 9.58 2.74 3.53
N ALA A 45 9.03 3.19 2.41
CA ALA A 45 7.68 3.78 2.38
C ALA A 45 6.59 2.73 2.66
N LEU A 46 6.71 1.54 2.06
CA LEU A 46 5.82 0.40 2.34
C LEU A 46 5.91 -0.01 3.81
N LYS A 47 7.12 -0.02 4.39
CA LYS A 47 7.34 -0.39 5.79
C LYS A 47 6.64 0.58 6.75
N LYS A 48 6.71 1.89 6.48
CA LYS A 48 5.97 2.89 7.29
C LYS A 48 4.46 2.66 7.28
N LEU A 49 3.90 2.28 6.12
CA LEU A 49 2.48 1.93 6.03
C LEU A 49 2.16 0.65 6.80
N ASP A 50 3.02 -0.38 6.68
CA ASP A 50 2.89 -1.62 7.45
C ASP A 50 2.91 -1.35 8.97
N ASP A 51 3.85 -0.53 9.43
CA ASP A 51 3.95 -0.14 10.84
C ASP A 51 2.67 0.58 11.30
N TYR A 52 2.16 1.52 10.49
CA TYR A 52 0.88 2.18 10.78
C TYR A 52 -0.30 1.19 10.88
N LEU A 53 -0.40 0.23 9.95
CA LEU A 53 -1.44 -0.80 9.95
C LEU A 53 -1.32 -1.79 11.12
N ARG A 54 -0.13 -1.94 11.71
CA ARG A 54 0.11 -2.82 12.85
C ARG A 54 -0.06 -2.13 14.21
N THR A 55 0.13 -0.81 14.27
CA THR A 55 -0.11 -0.03 15.49
C THR A 55 -1.61 0.11 15.77
N PRO A 56 -2.11 -0.30 16.95
CA PRO A 56 -3.51 -0.12 17.33
C PRO A 56 -3.97 1.34 17.27
N LEU A 57 -5.18 1.56 16.77
CA LEU A 57 -5.87 2.85 16.93
C LEU A 57 -6.35 3.02 18.39
N PRO A 58 -6.61 4.25 18.87
CA PRO A 58 -7.10 4.50 20.22
C PRO A 58 -8.33 3.66 20.60
N GLU A 59 -9.24 3.39 19.66
CA GLU A 59 -10.44 2.57 19.89
C GLU A 59 -10.13 1.07 20.07
N GLU A 60 -8.96 0.61 19.63
CA GLU A 60 -8.50 -0.78 19.82
C GLU A 60 -7.74 -0.95 21.17
N ILE A 61 -7.43 0.14 21.87
CA ILE A 61 -6.67 0.14 23.11
C ILE A 61 -7.65 0.08 24.29
N ASP A 62 -7.67 -1.06 24.96
CA ASP A 62 -8.35 -1.24 26.24
C ASP A 62 -7.38 -0.89 27.38
N ALA A 63 -7.72 0.16 28.15
CA ALA A 63 -6.91 0.70 29.22
C ALA A 63 -6.77 -0.25 30.43
N ASP A 64 -7.68 -1.22 30.56
CA ASP A 64 -7.69 -2.17 31.68
C ASP A 64 -6.99 -3.50 31.32
N SER A 65 -6.45 -3.61 30.10
CA SER A 65 -5.82 -4.82 29.59
C SER A 65 -4.34 -4.91 29.95
N THR A 66 -3.92 -6.03 30.55
CA THR A 66 -2.53 -6.28 30.97
C THR A 66 -1.63 -6.84 29.85
N GLU A 67 -2.02 -6.76 28.58
CA GLU A 67 -1.23 -7.30 27.47
C GLU A 67 -0.29 -6.23 26.89
N GLU A 68 1.02 -6.51 26.89
CA GLU A 68 2.08 -5.55 26.52
C GLU A 68 2.23 -5.31 25.01
N GLU A 69 1.79 -6.23 24.15
CA GLU A 69 1.93 -6.10 22.68
C GLU A 69 0.61 -6.35 21.94
N LYS A 70 -0.26 -5.33 21.87
CA LYS A 70 -1.41 -5.39 20.97
C LYS A 70 -0.99 -5.04 19.56
N VAL A 71 -0.98 -6.03 18.67
CA VAL A 71 -0.97 -5.77 17.22
C VAL A 71 -2.40 -5.45 16.80
N SER A 72 -2.59 -4.35 16.07
CA SER A 72 -3.90 -3.95 15.52
C SER A 72 -4.53 -5.10 14.71
N LYS A 73 -5.84 -5.27 14.87
CA LYS A 73 -6.63 -6.28 14.16
C LYS A 73 -7.54 -5.67 13.10
N ARG A 74 -7.59 -4.34 13.02
CA ARG A 74 -8.43 -3.61 12.05
C ARG A 74 -8.18 -4.03 10.60
N LYS A 75 -9.25 -3.97 9.81
CA LYS A 75 -9.22 -4.39 8.40
C LYS A 75 -8.61 -3.35 7.46
N PHE A 76 -8.85 -2.07 7.69
CA PHE A 76 -8.53 -0.94 6.80
C PHE A 76 -7.76 0.17 7.52
N LEU A 77 -7.46 1.28 6.85
CA LEU A 77 -6.58 2.32 7.40
C LEU A 77 -7.11 2.91 8.71
N ASP A 78 -8.42 3.16 8.79
CA ASP A 78 -9.07 3.92 9.87
C ASP A 78 -10.03 3.07 10.73
N GLY A 79 -10.03 1.75 10.54
CA GLY A 79 -10.91 0.83 11.26
C GLY A 79 -11.33 -0.38 10.42
N ASP A 80 -12.54 -0.89 10.67
CA ASP A 80 -13.07 -2.08 9.98
C ASP A 80 -13.92 -1.77 8.74
N ASP A 81 -14.23 -0.50 8.50
CA ASP A 81 -14.96 -0.02 7.34
C ASP A 81 -14.06 0.79 6.39
N LEU A 82 -14.37 0.74 5.10
CA LEU A 82 -13.67 1.53 4.09
C LEU A 82 -13.97 3.02 4.24
N THR A 83 -12.93 3.83 4.12
CA THR A 83 -12.98 5.30 4.15
C THR A 83 -12.40 5.91 2.87
N LEU A 84 -12.50 7.23 2.74
CA LEU A 84 -11.89 7.99 1.64
C LEU A 84 -10.36 7.82 1.59
N ALA A 85 -9.71 7.54 2.73
CA ALA A 85 -8.28 7.26 2.77
C ALA A 85 -7.95 5.97 2.00
N ASP A 86 -8.76 4.93 2.18
CA ASP A 86 -8.61 3.64 1.50
C ASP A 86 -8.88 3.79 0.00
N CYS A 87 -9.94 4.53 -0.37
CA CYS A 87 -10.26 4.83 -1.77
C CYS A 87 -9.11 5.57 -2.51
N ASN A 88 -8.33 6.38 -1.80
CA ASN A 88 -7.18 7.09 -2.37
C ASN A 88 -5.93 6.19 -2.48
N LEU A 89 -5.72 5.31 -1.49
CA LEU A 89 -4.49 4.51 -1.39
C LEU A 89 -4.57 3.17 -2.14
N LEU A 90 -5.69 2.45 -2.05
CA LEU A 90 -5.82 1.09 -2.60
C LEU A 90 -5.57 1.02 -4.13
N PRO A 91 -6.14 1.91 -4.97
CA PRO A 91 -5.86 1.88 -6.40
C PRO A 91 -4.36 2.08 -6.70
N LYS A 92 -3.70 2.98 -5.96
CA LYS A 92 -2.26 3.24 -6.12
C LYS A 92 -1.42 2.04 -5.70
N LEU A 93 -1.72 1.42 -4.56
CA LEU A 93 -1.03 0.22 -4.08
C LEU A 93 -1.21 -0.97 -5.04
N HIS A 94 -2.40 -1.14 -5.61
CA HIS A 94 -2.65 -2.17 -6.60
C HIS A 94 -1.79 -1.99 -7.85
N VAL A 95 -1.74 -0.77 -8.39
CA VAL A 95 -0.83 -0.45 -9.51
C VAL A 95 0.62 -0.74 -9.14
N VAL A 96 1.09 -0.32 -7.95
CA VAL A 96 2.46 -0.63 -7.51
C VAL A 96 2.70 -2.15 -7.53
N LYS A 97 1.82 -2.93 -6.90
CA LYS A 97 1.95 -4.40 -6.82
C LYS A 97 2.06 -5.06 -8.19
N ILE A 98 1.16 -4.73 -9.11
CA ILE A 98 1.13 -5.34 -10.46
C ILE A 98 2.37 -4.94 -11.27
N VAL A 99 2.68 -3.65 -11.32
CA VAL A 99 3.74 -3.12 -12.17
C VAL A 99 5.12 -3.53 -11.67
N THR A 100 5.39 -3.50 -10.37
CA THR A 100 6.69 -3.92 -9.84
C THR A 100 6.92 -5.42 -10.01
N LYS A 101 5.87 -6.24 -9.87
CA LYS A 101 5.96 -7.67 -10.15
C LYS A 101 6.29 -7.91 -11.62
N LYS A 102 5.58 -7.26 -12.54
CA LYS A 102 5.74 -7.46 -13.99
C LYS A 102 7.12 -7.04 -14.51
N TYR A 103 7.58 -5.85 -14.13
CA TYR A 103 8.72 -5.20 -14.80
C TYR A 103 10.03 -5.22 -14.00
N ARG A 104 9.98 -5.59 -12.72
CA ARG A 104 11.16 -5.66 -11.84
C ARG A 104 11.24 -6.96 -11.05
N ASN A 105 10.26 -7.86 -11.18
CA ASN A 105 10.11 -9.06 -10.35
C ASN A 105 10.17 -8.76 -8.84
N PHE A 106 9.74 -7.56 -8.45
CA PHE A 106 9.69 -7.12 -7.06
C PHE A 106 8.28 -7.35 -6.51
N GLU A 107 8.21 -8.07 -5.39
CA GLU A 107 7.00 -8.29 -4.61
C GLU A 107 7.11 -7.58 -3.27
N PHE A 108 5.97 -7.27 -2.65
CA PHE A 108 5.97 -6.75 -1.30
C PHE A 108 6.56 -7.80 -0.34
N PRO A 109 7.50 -7.43 0.54
CA PRO A 109 8.11 -8.38 1.45
C PRO A 109 7.06 -9.06 2.36
N THR A 110 7.18 -10.37 2.56
CA THR A 110 6.18 -11.18 3.29
C THR A 110 6.09 -10.85 4.78
N GLU A 111 7.15 -10.27 5.34
CA GLU A 111 7.22 -9.79 6.73
C GLU A 111 6.34 -8.55 7.00
N MET A 112 5.86 -7.86 5.95
CA MET A 112 4.92 -6.73 6.08
C MET A 112 3.48 -7.23 6.29
N THR A 113 3.25 -7.86 7.42
CA THR A 113 2.00 -8.58 7.72
C THR A 113 0.78 -7.66 7.81
N GLY A 114 0.94 -6.41 8.25
CA GLY A 114 -0.15 -5.42 8.27
C GLY A 114 -0.57 -5.03 6.87
N LEU A 115 0.40 -4.79 5.98
CA LEU A 115 0.14 -4.51 4.56
C LEU A 115 -0.58 -5.68 3.86
N TRP A 116 -0.11 -6.91 4.08
CA TRP A 116 -0.75 -8.09 3.50
C TRP A 116 -2.16 -8.31 4.04
N ARG A 117 -2.39 -8.11 5.35
CA ARG A 117 -3.73 -8.14 5.95
C ARG A 117 -4.65 -7.11 5.29
N TYR A 118 -4.17 -5.87 5.13
CA TYR A 118 -4.92 -4.80 4.50
C TYR A 118 -5.32 -5.13 3.07
N LEU A 119 -4.36 -5.55 2.23
CA LEU A 119 -4.63 -5.94 0.85
C LEU A 119 -5.60 -7.12 0.77
N LYS A 120 -5.44 -8.15 1.61
CA LYS A 120 -6.34 -9.30 1.66
C LYS A 120 -7.78 -8.87 1.95
N ASN A 121 -7.99 -8.00 2.93
CA ASN A 121 -9.32 -7.48 3.24
C ASN A 121 -9.89 -6.62 2.11
N ALA A 122 -9.05 -5.82 1.44
CA ALA A 122 -9.48 -5.00 0.30
C ALA A 122 -9.91 -5.84 -0.90
N TYR A 123 -9.13 -6.86 -1.31
CA TYR A 123 -9.51 -7.75 -2.43
C TYR A 123 -10.75 -8.62 -2.14
N ALA A 124 -11.13 -8.76 -0.87
CA ALA A 124 -12.38 -9.43 -0.47
C ALA A 124 -13.60 -8.49 -0.55
N ARG A 125 -13.43 -7.22 -0.95
CA ARG A 125 -14.51 -6.23 -1.08
C ARG A 125 -14.84 -5.99 -2.55
N ASP A 126 -16.11 -6.17 -2.89
CA ASP A 126 -16.65 -5.92 -4.23
C ASP A 126 -16.40 -4.47 -4.67
N GLU A 127 -16.47 -3.51 -3.75
CA GLU A 127 -16.25 -2.09 -4.03
C GLU A 127 -14.84 -1.81 -4.55
N PHE A 128 -13.87 -2.65 -4.17
CA PHE A 128 -12.51 -2.55 -4.68
C PHE A 128 -12.34 -3.42 -5.93
N THR A 129 -12.60 -4.72 -5.82
CA THR A 129 -12.30 -5.70 -6.87
C THR A 129 -13.04 -5.41 -8.18
N ASN A 130 -14.30 -4.96 -8.12
CA ASN A 130 -15.09 -4.66 -9.33
C ASN A 130 -14.73 -3.31 -9.97
N THR A 131 -13.88 -2.51 -9.33
CA THR A 131 -13.40 -1.21 -9.85
C THR A 131 -11.95 -1.26 -10.32
N CYS A 132 -11.23 -2.35 -10.03
CA CYS A 132 -9.89 -2.57 -10.54
C CYS A 132 -9.94 -2.79 -12.06
N ALA A 133 -9.08 -2.08 -12.79
CA ALA A 133 -8.79 -2.43 -14.17
C ALA A 133 -8.16 -3.83 -14.23
N ALA A 134 -8.34 -4.53 -15.34
CA ALA A 134 -7.66 -5.81 -15.54
C ALA A 134 -6.13 -5.63 -15.47
N ASP A 135 -5.43 -6.59 -14.88
CA ASP A 135 -3.96 -6.52 -14.69
C ASP A 135 -3.23 -6.16 -15.99
N LYS A 136 -3.66 -6.72 -17.13
CA LYS A 136 -3.07 -6.45 -18.46
C LYS A 136 -3.17 -4.98 -18.87
N GLU A 137 -4.26 -4.30 -18.54
CA GLU A 137 -4.44 -2.87 -18.84
C GLU A 137 -3.45 -2.02 -18.02
N ILE A 138 -3.27 -2.38 -16.74
CA ILE A 138 -2.29 -1.72 -15.85
C ILE A 138 -0.87 -1.96 -16.36
N GLU A 139 -0.55 -3.19 -16.76
CA GLU A 139 0.75 -3.51 -17.34
C GLU A 139 1.02 -2.70 -18.62
N GLN A 140 0.05 -2.64 -19.53
CA GLN A 140 0.17 -1.91 -20.79
C GLN A 140 0.34 -0.40 -20.57
N ALA A 141 -0.40 0.20 -19.64
CA ALA A 141 -0.28 1.61 -19.29
C ALA A 141 1.14 2.00 -18.82
N TYR A 142 1.93 1.05 -18.32
CA TYR A 142 3.29 1.26 -17.83
C TYR A 142 4.39 0.76 -18.78
N ALA A 143 4.04 0.12 -19.91
CA ALA A 143 5.00 -0.54 -20.79
C ALA A 143 6.11 0.41 -21.31
N ASP A 144 5.74 1.64 -21.67
CA ASP A 144 6.68 2.62 -22.24
C ASP A 144 7.60 3.27 -21.19
N VAL A 145 7.13 3.36 -19.94
CA VAL A 145 7.82 4.04 -18.85
C VAL A 145 8.62 3.08 -17.98
N ALA A 146 8.24 1.82 -17.89
CA ALA A 146 8.92 0.76 -17.17
C ALA A 146 10.11 0.19 -17.97
N LYS A 147 11.02 1.09 -18.36
CA LYS A 147 12.17 0.77 -19.22
C LYS A 147 13.10 -0.25 -18.56
N ARG A 148 13.79 -1.05 -19.37
CA ARG A 148 14.83 -1.98 -18.88
C ARG A 148 16.00 -1.18 -18.28
N LEU A 149 16.61 -1.72 -17.24
CA LEU A 149 17.82 -1.15 -16.66
C LEU A 149 18.96 -1.32 -17.66
N SER A 150 19.56 -0.21 -18.11
CA SER A 150 20.75 -0.24 -18.95
C SER A 150 21.98 -0.41 -18.07
N LYS A 151 22.86 -1.33 -18.45
CA LYS A 151 24.24 -1.32 -17.98
C LYS A 151 24.93 -0.14 -18.69
N SER A 152 25.05 0.99 -18.01
CA SER A 152 26.05 2.00 -18.40
C SER A 152 27.44 1.44 -18.19
#